data_AF-A0A3B9HDC9-F1
#
_entry.id   AF-A0A3B9HDC9-F1
#
_cell.length_a   1.000
_cell.length_b   1.000
_cell.length_c   1.000
_cell.angle_alpha   90.00
_cell.angle_beta   90.00
_cell.angle_gamma   90.00
#
_symmetry.space_group_name_H-M   'P 1'
#
loop_
_entity.id
_entity.type
_entity.pdbx_description
1 polymer ?
#
loop_
_entity_poly.entity_id
_entity_poly.type
_entity_poly.pdbx_seq_one_letter_code
_entity_poly.pdbx_strand_id
1 'polypeptide(L)' 'MEKGEVGPFYEATDTTYKGEFPVNTDGGQLSGGQPGLAGGFRHVIEGARQVMEKAGSRQVQKDDLCLVNG' A
#
# COMPACT_ATOMS: atom_id res chain seq x y z
N MET A 1 8.74 15.16 1.40
CA MET A 1 9.49 14.91 2.65
C MET A 1 10.97 14.93 2.33
N GLU A 2 11.80 15.42 3.24
CA GLU A 2 13.25 15.33 3.11
C GLU A 2 13.76 13.95 3.54
N LYS A 3 14.99 13.60 3.15
CA LYS A 3 15.60 12.33 3.53
C LYS A 3 15.80 12.28 5.05
N GLY A 4 15.28 11.25 5.70
CA GLY A 4 15.36 11.06 7.16
C GLY A 4 14.03 11.32 7.89
N GLU A 5 13.09 12.02 7.25
CA GLU A 5 11.83 12.44 7.86
C GLU A 5 10.72 11.38 7.83
N VAL A 6 11.01 10.18 7.33
CA VAL A 6 10.00 9.12 7.17
C VAL A 6 9.51 8.55 8.51
N GLY A 7 10.37 8.50 9.54
CA GLY A 7 10.00 8.03 10.87
C GLY A 7 8.91 8.91 11.51
N PRO A 8 9.17 10.22 11.71
CA PRO A 8 8.16 11.16 12.19
C PRO A 8 6.89 11.18 11.32
N PHE A 9 7.01 11.00 10.00
CA PHE A 9 5.85 10.89 9.11
C PHE A 9 4.97 9.67 9.44
N TYR A 10 5.54 8.48 9.62
CA TYR A 10 4.79 7.28 9.99
C TYR A 10 4.18 7.36 11.40
N GLU A 11 4.80 8.11 12.32
CA GLU A 11 4.24 8.33 13.65
C GLU A 11 3.04 9.28 13.62
N ALA A 12 3.07 10.29 12.75
CA ALA A 12 2.05 11.34 12.67
C ALA A 12 0.92 11.05 11.67
N THR A 13 1.11 10.11 10.74
CA THR A 13 0.18 9.85 9.64
C THR A 13 -0.43 8.47 9.77
N ASP A 14 -1.76 8.36 9.68
CA ASP A 14 -2.41 7.06 9.55
C ASP A 14 -2.11 6.50 8.15
N THR A 15 -1.21 5.51 8.10
CA THR A 15 -0.85 4.81 6.86
C THR A 15 -1.60 3.50 6.65
N THR A 16 -2.66 3.25 7.44
CA THR A 16 -3.54 2.10 7.23
C THR A 16 -4.44 2.31 6.00
N TYR A 17 -5.17 1.27 5.59
CA TYR A 17 -6.12 1.36 4.47
C TYR A 17 -7.29 2.34 4.69
N LYS A 18 -7.51 2.78 5.94
CA LYS A 18 -8.53 3.79 6.31
C LYS A 18 -7.94 5.19 6.50
N GLY A 19 -6.62 5.29 6.50
CA GLY A 19 -5.89 6.49 6.85
C GLY A 19 -5.74 7.47 5.70
N GLU A 20 -4.98 8.53 5.96
CA GLU A 20 -4.75 9.62 5.02
C GLU A 20 -3.75 9.25 3.92
N PHE A 21 -2.84 8.32 4.20
CA PHE A 21 -1.83 7.87 3.24
C PHE A 21 -1.65 6.35 3.27
N PRO A 22 -2.60 5.57 2.70
CA PRO A 22 -2.55 4.12 2.73
C PRO A 22 -1.26 3.56 2.11
N VAL A 23 -0.55 2.72 2.86
CA VAL A 23 0.65 2.02 2.40
C VAL A 23 0.47 0.53 2.61
N ASN A 24 0.76 -0.28 1.57
CA ASN A 24 0.73 -1.74 1.66
C ASN A 24 -0.61 -2.28 2.22
N THR A 25 -1.73 -1.89 1.61
CA THR A 25 -3.10 -2.24 2.04
C THR A 25 -3.38 -3.74 2.07
N ASP A 26 -2.57 -4.58 1.43
CA ASP A 26 -2.63 -6.03 1.51
C ASP A 26 -1.69 -6.64 2.58
N GLY A 27 -1.07 -5.79 3.41
CA GLY A 27 -0.11 -6.16 4.44
C GLY A 27 1.35 -6.17 3.98
N GLY A 28 1.63 -5.84 2.72
CA GLY A 28 3.01 -5.71 2.22
C GLY A 28 3.80 -7.01 2.30
N GLN A 29 5.12 -6.93 2.21
CA GLN A 29 5.97 -8.13 2.30
C GLN A 29 5.94 -8.79 3.69
N LEU A 30 5.64 -8.02 4.74
CA LEU A 30 5.62 -8.50 6.13
C LEU A 30 4.43 -9.41 6.44
N SER A 31 3.27 -9.20 5.82
CA SER A 31 2.06 -9.99 6.09
C SER A 31 1.43 -10.59 4.84
N GLY A 32 1.44 -9.87 3.71
CA GLY A 32 0.99 -10.39 2.41
C GLY A 32 1.99 -11.35 1.75
N GLY A 33 3.23 -11.38 2.26
CA GLY A 33 4.27 -12.35 1.91
C GLY A 33 5.23 -11.91 0.81
N GLN A 34 6.36 -12.62 0.74
CA GLN A 34 7.44 -12.38 -0.22
C GLN A 34 7.87 -13.70 -0.91
N PRO A 35 7.13 -14.16 -1.93
CA PRO A 35 7.42 -15.40 -2.66
C PRO A 35 8.58 -15.25 -3.67
N GLY A 36 9.67 -14.60 -3.27
CA GLY A 36 10.86 -14.39 -4.11
C GLY A 36 10.52 -13.70 -5.43
N LEU A 37 10.88 -14.32 -6.56
CA LEU A 37 10.71 -13.78 -7.91
C LEU A 37 9.25 -13.44 -8.26
N ALA A 38 8.27 -14.12 -7.67
CA ALA A 38 6.86 -13.83 -7.89
C ALA A 38 6.35 -12.64 -7.04
N GLY A 39 7.11 -12.20 -6.04
CA GLY A 39 6.67 -11.20 -5.06
C GLY A 39 6.48 -9.80 -5.65
N GLY A 40 7.24 -9.42 -6.67
CA GLY A 40 7.17 -8.09 -7.27
C GLY A 40 5.80 -7.78 -7.92
N PHE A 41 5.18 -8.78 -8.55
CA PHE A 41 3.89 -8.57 -9.24
C PHE A 41 2.71 -8.47 -8.25
N ARG A 42 2.88 -8.92 -7.01
CA ARG A 42 1.84 -8.80 -5.96
C ARG A 42 1.45 -7.34 -5.72
N HIS A 43 2.43 -6.43 -5.69
CA HIS A 43 2.18 -5.00 -5.51
C HIS A 43 1.37 -4.41 -6.67
N VAL A 44 1.64 -4.83 -7.91
CA VAL A 44 0.87 -4.42 -9.10
C VAL A 44 -0.55 -4.93 -9.01
N ILE A 45 -0.75 -6.18 -8.59
CA ILE A 45 -2.08 -6.78 -8.43
C ILE A 45 -2.89 -6.04 -7.37
N GLU A 46 -2.31 -5.71 -6.21
CA GLU A 46 -3.01 -4.95 -5.18
C GLU A 46 -3.36 -3.54 -5.65
N GLY A 47 -2.42 -2.82 -6.26
CA GLY A 47 -2.68 -1.49 -6.83
C GLY A 47 -3.80 -1.51 -7.86
N ALA A 48 -3.79 -2.50 -8.77
CA ALA A 48 -4.86 -2.68 -9.74
C ALA A 48 -6.20 -3.02 -9.08
N ARG A 49 -6.23 -3.84 -8.02
CA ARG A 49 -7.47 -4.14 -7.28
C ARG A 49 -8.05 -2.91 -6.60
N GLN A 50 -7.22 -2.06 -6.02
CA GLN A 50 -7.67 -0.80 -5.41
C GLN A 50 -8.31 0.09 -6.47
N VAL A 51 -7.60 0.39 -7.57
CA VAL A 51 -8.12 1.25 -8.65
C VAL A 51 -9.39 0.70 -9.31
N MET A 52 -9.54 -0.63 -9.36
CA MET A 52 -10.75 -1.27 -9.90
C MET A 52 -11.91 -1.35 -8.89
N GLU A 53 -11.78 -0.80 -7.68
CA GLU A 53 -12.75 -0.92 -6.59
C GLU A 53 -13.04 -2.39 -6.19
N LYS A 54 -11.99 -3.23 -6.19
CA LYS A 54 -12.05 -4.69 -5.94
C LYS A 54 -11.26 -5.14 -4.72
N ALA A 55 -10.83 -4.24 -3.84
CA ALA A 55 -10.05 -4.59 -2.65
C ALA A 55 -10.90 -4.97 -1.41
N GLY A 56 -12.23 -5.01 -1.55
CA GLY A 56 -13.15 -5.53 -0.52
C GLY A 56 -13.12 -4.68 0.76
N SER A 57 -12.98 -5.32 1.93
CA SER A 57 -12.93 -4.60 3.21
C SER A 57 -11.73 -3.67 3.38
N ARG A 58 -10.72 -3.78 2.50
CA ARG A 58 -9.51 -2.95 2.50
C ARG A 58 -9.52 -1.89 1.39
N GLN A 59 -10.66 -1.67 0.75
CA GLN A 59 -10.82 -0.64 -0.27
C GLN A 59 -10.51 0.73 0.30
N VAL A 60 -9.57 1.41 -0.35
CA VAL A 60 -9.20 2.79 -0.02
C VAL A 60 -10.24 3.72 -0.60
N GLN A 61 -10.64 4.75 0.15
CA GLN A 61 -11.67 5.70 -0.29
C GLN A 61 -11.25 6.53 -1.50
N LYS A 62 -9.95 6.86 -1.60
CA LYS A 62 -9.36 7.56 -2.74
C LYS A 62 -8.44 6.61 -3.50
N ASP A 63 -8.97 6.00 -4.54
CA ASP A 63 -8.39 4.87 -5.27
C ASP A 63 -8.14 5.17 -6.76
N ASP A 64 -8.23 6.44 -7.17
CA ASP A 64 -8.05 6.88 -8.56
C ASP A 64 -6.60 6.87 -9.05
N LEU A 65 -5.63 6.73 -8.12
CA LEU A 65 -4.20 6.66 -8.42
C LEU A 65 -3.46 5.78 -7.41
N CYS A 66 -2.60 4.89 -7.90
CA CYS A 66 -1.75 4.05 -7.07
C CYS A 66 -0.29 4.09 -7.55
N LEU A 67 0.64 4.29 -6.62
CA LEU A 67 2.08 4.14 -6.86
C LEU A 67 2.52 2.73 -6.45
N VAL A 68 3.19 2.02 -7.37
CA VAL A 68 3.80 0.73 -7.11
C VAL A 68 5.32 0.84 -7.28
N ASN A 69 6.05 0.35 -6.29
CA ASN A 69 7.50 0.26 -6.27
C ASN A 69 7.90 -1.10 -5.66
N GLY A 70 8.93 -1.74 -6.20
CA GLY A 70 9.43 -3.05 -5.76
C GLY A 70 10.89 -3.25 -6.12
#